data_AF-F6LCB4-F1
#
_entry.id   AF-F6LCB4-F1
#
_cell.length_a   1.000
_cell.length_b   1.000
_cell.length_c   1.000
_cell.angle_alpha   90.00
_cell.angle_beta   90.00
_cell.angle_gamma   90.00
#
_symmetry.space_group_name_H-M   'P 1'
#
loop_
_entity.id
_entity.type
_entity.pdbx_description
1 polymer ?
#
loop_
_entity_poly.entity_id
_entity_poly.type
_entity_poly.pdbx_seq_one_letter_code
_entity_poly.pdbx_strand_id
1 'polypeptide(L)'
;MLIAKDLMHKGTENKTYCISINLAVLKFATSADSLADGSHCDSEDEVAYSEVCQRNNAIPVYDMNWMTASLKDSKKLYTFEKAEMLLSKVLFLKAWFPSLCVAAFHAELDAVDREACPQSEQYARLLSVRRGLDSSVHGESHWRRNAADGA
;
A
#
# COMPACT_ATOMS: atom_id res chain seq x y z
N MET A 1 -7.16 -18.42 -4.93
CA MET A 1 -6.87 -17.30 -5.86
C MET A 1 -7.50 -17.55 -7.23
N LEU A 2 -8.84 -17.55 -7.31
CA LEU A 2 -9.58 -17.76 -8.57
C LEU A 2 -9.90 -16.42 -9.27
N ILE A 3 -10.21 -15.39 -8.49
CA ILE A 3 -10.55 -14.04 -8.96
C ILE A 3 -9.39 -13.39 -9.75
N ALA A 4 -8.14 -13.60 -9.32
CA ALA A 4 -6.98 -13.01 -10.00
C ALA A 4 -6.72 -13.61 -11.39
N LYS A 5 -6.98 -14.91 -11.60
CA LYS A 5 -6.77 -15.57 -12.90
C LYS A 5 -7.74 -15.07 -13.96
N ASP A 6 -9.01 -14.94 -13.61
CA ASP A 6 -10.03 -14.42 -14.53
C ASP A 6 -9.81 -12.94 -14.84
N LEU A 7 -9.39 -12.14 -13.84
CA LEU A 7 -9.01 -10.75 -14.06
C LEU A 7 -7.78 -10.63 -14.96
N MET A 8 -6.72 -11.40 -14.69
CA MET A 8 -5.50 -11.42 -15.51
C MET A 8 -5.78 -11.83 -16.95
N HIS A 9 -6.68 -12.80 -17.19
CA HIS A 9 -7.06 -13.20 -18.54
C HIS A 9 -7.76 -12.07 -19.29
N LYS A 10 -8.56 -11.26 -18.60
CA LYS A 10 -9.22 -10.07 -19.17
C LYS A 10 -8.33 -8.82 -19.21
N GLY A 11 -7.11 -8.87 -18.66
CA GLY A 11 -6.13 -7.78 -18.69
C GLY A 11 -5.53 -7.52 -20.08
N THR A 12 -5.75 -8.45 -21.02
CA THR A 12 -5.41 -8.30 -22.45
C THR A 12 -6.47 -7.55 -23.25
N GLU A 13 -7.66 -7.33 -22.67
CA GLU A 13 -8.68 -6.47 -23.26
C GLU A 13 -8.28 -5.00 -23.04
N ASN A 14 -8.52 -4.12 -24.02
CA ASN A 14 -8.31 -2.66 -23.91
C ASN A 14 -9.32 -2.03 -22.92
N LYS A 15 -9.26 -2.44 -21.66
CA LYS A 15 -10.10 -1.97 -20.56
C LYS A 15 -9.22 -1.40 -19.47
N THR A 16 -9.70 -0.30 -18.90
CA THR A 16 -9.10 0.29 -17.72
C THR A 16 -9.56 -0.48 -16.48
N TYR A 17 -8.62 -0.91 -15.65
CA TYR A 17 -8.90 -1.58 -14.37
C TYR A 17 -8.46 -0.68 -13.23
N CYS A 18 -9.38 -0.33 -12.32
CA CYS A 18 -9.03 0.41 -11.10
C CYS A 18 -8.97 -0.53 -9.91
N ILE A 19 -7.90 -0.40 -9.12
CA ILE A 19 -7.76 -1.06 -7.82
C ILE A 19 -7.86 -0.02 -6.70
N SER A 20 -8.46 -0.40 -5.59
CA SER A 20 -8.43 0.39 -4.36
C SER A 20 -7.21 0.01 -3.52
N ILE A 21 -6.49 1.01 -3.02
CA ILE A 21 -5.40 0.83 -2.06
C ILE A 21 -5.74 1.63 -0.81
N ASN A 22 -5.81 0.95 0.35
CA ASN A 22 -5.94 1.60 1.65
C ASN A 22 -4.55 2.02 2.15
N LEU A 23 -4.36 3.31 2.44
CA LEU A 23 -3.13 3.84 3.01
C LEU A 23 -3.19 3.99 4.54
N ALA A 24 -4.35 3.71 5.15
CA ALA A 24 -4.44 3.55 6.58
C ALA A 24 -3.61 2.34 7.07
N VAL A 25 -3.12 2.43 8.29
CA VAL A 25 -2.75 1.26 9.07
C VAL A 25 -4.02 0.71 9.69
N LEU A 26 -4.34 -0.56 9.46
CA LEU A 26 -5.42 -1.22 10.19
C LEU A 26 -4.87 -1.71 11.52
N LYS A 27 -5.48 -1.25 12.60
CA LYS A 27 -5.08 -1.56 13.97
C LYS A 27 -6.19 -2.36 14.64
N PHE A 28 -5.83 -3.52 15.13
CA PHE A 28 -6.70 -4.42 15.89
C PHE A 28 -6.20 -4.49 17.32
N ALA A 29 -7.09 -4.36 18.30
CA ALA A 29 -6.73 -4.48 19.71
C ALA A 29 -7.56 -5.56 20.41
N THR A 30 -6.96 -6.15 21.44
CA THR A 30 -7.63 -7.11 22.32
C THR A 30 -7.43 -6.74 23.79
N SER A 31 -8.37 -7.10 24.66
CA SER A 31 -8.28 -7.02 26.11
C SER A 31 -7.55 -8.22 26.70
N ALA A 32 -7.44 -9.32 25.94
CA ALA A 32 -6.73 -10.53 26.34
C ALA A 32 -5.28 -10.24 26.74
N ASP A 33 -4.73 -11.02 27.66
CA ASP A 33 -3.37 -10.79 28.19
C ASP A 33 -2.26 -10.99 27.16
N SER A 34 -2.57 -11.68 26.06
CA SER A 34 -1.69 -11.81 24.90
C SER A 34 -2.46 -11.87 23.59
N LEU A 35 -1.81 -11.40 22.52
CA LEU A 35 -2.22 -11.60 21.14
C LEU A 35 -1.89 -13.02 20.69
N ALA A 36 -2.68 -13.99 21.14
CA ALA A 36 -2.70 -15.33 20.56
C ALA A 36 -3.48 -15.32 19.24
N ASP A 37 -3.12 -16.20 18.31
CA ASP A 37 -3.87 -16.34 17.06
C ASP A 37 -5.28 -16.86 17.37
N GLY A 38 -6.29 -16.17 16.84
CA GLY A 38 -7.71 -16.44 17.16
C GLY A 38 -8.25 -15.74 18.40
N SER A 39 -7.47 -14.86 19.06
CA SER A 39 -8.00 -13.98 20.11
C SER A 39 -9.14 -13.10 19.59
N HIS A 40 -10.07 -12.76 20.48
CA HIS A 40 -11.16 -11.83 20.19
C HIS A 40 -10.60 -10.44 19.83
N CYS A 41 -11.13 -9.84 18.77
CA CYS A 41 -10.85 -8.46 18.39
C CYS A 41 -11.86 -7.55 19.08
N ASP A 42 -11.38 -6.74 20.04
CA ASP A 42 -12.24 -5.83 20.80
C ASP A 42 -12.41 -4.48 20.13
N SER A 43 -11.43 -4.05 19.33
CA SER A 43 -11.54 -2.84 18.52
C SER A 43 -10.75 -2.92 17.23
N GLU A 44 -11.25 -2.21 16.22
CA GLU A 44 -10.62 -2.01 14.91
C GLU A 44 -10.61 -0.51 14.61
N ASP A 45 -9.43 0.03 14.28
CA ASP A 45 -9.23 1.44 13.97
C ASP A 45 -8.38 1.59 12.69
N GLU A 46 -8.67 2.61 11.91
CA GLU A 46 -7.81 3.10 10.82
C GLU A 46 -6.92 4.23 11.34
N VAL A 47 -5.61 4.01 11.37
CA VAL A 47 -4.66 4.94 11.98
C VAL A 47 -3.54 5.36 11.03
N ALA A 48 -2.86 6.45 11.37
CA ALA A 48 -1.76 6.99 10.57
C ALA A 48 -0.53 6.07 10.59
N TYR A 49 0.27 6.11 9.52
CA TYR A 49 1.54 5.37 9.44
C TYR A 49 2.50 5.70 10.59
N SER A 50 2.42 6.92 11.11
CA SER A 50 3.18 7.37 12.27
C SER A 50 3.01 6.47 13.50
N GLU A 51 1.85 5.85 13.71
CA GLU A 51 1.65 4.97 14.85
C GLU A 51 2.50 3.69 14.78
N VAL A 52 2.92 3.29 13.57
CA VAL A 52 3.76 2.10 13.34
C VAL A 52 5.24 2.47 13.32
N CYS A 53 5.64 3.54 12.64
CA CYS A 53 7.07 3.89 12.55
C CYS A 53 7.68 4.36 13.88
N GLN A 54 6.87 4.76 14.86
CA GLN A 54 7.32 5.08 16.22
C GLN A 54 7.62 3.83 17.08
N ARG A 55 7.24 2.62 16.63
CA ARG A 55 7.32 1.38 17.42
C ARG A 55 8.68 0.72 17.28
N ASN A 56 9.69 1.33 17.90
CA ASN A 56 11.09 0.89 17.79
C ASN A 56 11.40 -0.49 18.37
N ASN A 57 10.54 -1.02 19.26
CA ASN A 57 10.78 -2.30 19.96
C ASN A 57 10.10 -3.50 19.29
N ALA A 58 9.26 -3.28 18.28
CA ALA A 58 8.53 -4.33 17.60
C ALA A 58 9.06 -4.47 16.16
N ILE A 59 9.26 -5.72 15.72
CA ILE A 59 9.80 -6.03 14.39
C ILE A 59 8.62 -6.36 13.47
N PRO A 60 8.43 -5.63 12.36
CA PRO A 60 7.40 -6.00 11.38
C PRO A 60 7.70 -7.35 10.73
N VAL A 61 6.68 -8.18 10.59
CA VAL A 61 6.68 -9.40 9.78
C VAL A 61 6.12 -9.07 8.41
N TYR A 62 6.82 -9.50 7.36
CA TYR A 62 6.45 -9.24 5.97
C TYR A 62 5.86 -10.50 5.34
N ASP A 63 4.61 -10.41 4.88
CA ASP A 63 4.02 -11.45 4.05
C ASP A 63 4.26 -11.12 2.58
N MET A 64 5.21 -11.84 1.97
CA MET A 64 5.58 -11.64 0.57
C MET A 64 4.53 -12.13 -0.43
N ASN A 65 3.59 -12.98 -0.02
CA ASN A 65 2.50 -13.42 -0.89
C ASN A 65 1.46 -12.32 -1.09
N TRP A 66 1.24 -11.50 -0.05
CA TRP A 66 0.28 -10.39 -0.07
C TRP A 66 0.93 -9.01 -0.24
N MET A 67 2.27 -8.96 -0.13
CA MET A 67 3.09 -7.75 -0.10
C MET A 67 2.68 -6.79 1.03
N THR A 68 2.26 -7.33 2.16
CA THR A 68 1.72 -6.57 3.31
C THR A 68 2.61 -6.81 4.55
N ALA A 69 2.78 -5.79 5.37
CA ALA A 69 3.46 -5.89 6.66
C ALA A 69 2.45 -6.04 7.79
N SER A 70 2.87 -6.76 8.84
CA SER A 70 2.17 -6.80 10.11
C SER A 70 3.14 -6.52 11.26
N LEU A 71 2.66 -5.91 12.33
CA LEU A 71 3.43 -5.61 13.54
C LEU A 71 2.59 -5.98 14.76
N LYS A 72 3.11 -6.85 15.62
CA LYS A 72 2.50 -7.13 16.93
C LYS A 72 3.23 -6.31 18.00
N ASP A 73 2.49 -5.52 18.76
CA ASP A 73 2.99 -4.78 19.93
C ASP A 73 2.02 -4.97 21.11
N SER A 74 2.42 -5.80 22.07
CA SER A 74 1.62 -6.17 23.24
C SER A 74 0.24 -6.75 22.84
N LYS A 75 -0.85 -6.02 23.09
CA LYS A 75 -2.24 -6.39 22.80
C LYS A 75 -2.77 -5.77 21.50
N LYS A 76 -1.88 -5.23 20.65
CA LYS A 76 -2.23 -4.58 19.37
C LYS A 76 -1.55 -5.27 18.19
N LEU A 77 -2.32 -5.50 17.14
CA LEU A 77 -1.85 -5.95 15.83
C LEU A 77 -2.07 -4.82 14.84
N TYR A 78 -1.02 -4.45 14.12
CA TYR A 78 -1.11 -3.50 13.02
C TYR A 78 -0.88 -4.25 11.72
N THR A 79 -1.66 -3.97 10.70
CA THR A 79 -1.42 -4.42 9.33
C THR A 79 -1.37 -3.22 8.40
N PHE A 80 -0.36 -3.16 7.55
CA PHE A 80 -0.06 -1.98 6.75
C PHE A 80 0.78 -2.32 5.52
N GLU A 81 0.73 -1.45 4.53
CA GLU A 81 1.61 -1.49 3.36
C GLU A 81 2.89 -0.68 3.66
N LYS A 82 4.06 -1.13 3.18
CA LYS A 82 5.29 -0.30 3.13
C LYS A 82 5.49 0.26 1.74
N ALA A 83 6.21 1.37 1.63
CA ALA A 83 6.41 2.08 0.37
C ALA A 83 7.03 1.19 -0.72
N GLU A 84 8.03 0.38 -0.38
CA GLU A 84 8.74 -0.48 -1.34
C GLU A 84 7.89 -1.67 -1.79
N MET A 85 7.10 -2.23 -0.87
CA MET A 85 6.17 -3.33 -1.17
C MET A 85 5.01 -2.81 -2.01
N LEU A 86 4.50 -1.62 -1.71
CA LEU A 86 3.43 -0.99 -2.48
C LEU A 86 3.88 -0.66 -3.90
N LEU A 87 5.12 -0.18 -4.08
CA LEU A 87 5.72 -0.01 -5.40
C LEU A 87 5.73 -1.34 -6.17
N SER A 88 6.23 -2.41 -5.54
CA SER A 88 6.28 -3.74 -6.15
C SER A 88 4.89 -4.26 -6.52
N LYS A 89 3.89 -4.02 -5.67
CA LYS A 89 2.48 -4.40 -5.89
C LYS A 89 1.86 -3.67 -7.07
N VAL A 90 2.09 -2.36 -7.18
CA VAL A 90 1.58 -1.56 -8.32
C VAL A 90 2.30 -1.92 -9.61
N LEU A 91 3.63 -2.14 -9.59
CA LEU A 91 4.39 -2.59 -10.76
C LEU A 91 3.92 -3.97 -11.25
N PHE A 92 3.71 -4.90 -10.32
CA PHE A 92 3.16 -6.22 -10.63
C PHE A 92 1.79 -6.08 -11.30
N LEU A 93 0.88 -5.28 -10.75
CA LEU A 93 -0.45 -5.09 -11.32
C LEU A 93 -0.39 -4.38 -12.68
N LYS A 94 0.49 -3.39 -12.85
CA LYS A 94 0.68 -2.72 -14.14
C LYS A 94 1.22 -3.68 -15.21
N ALA A 95 2.04 -4.66 -14.84
CA ALA A 95 2.49 -5.71 -15.75
C ALA A 95 1.34 -6.56 -16.30
N TRP A 96 0.24 -6.71 -15.56
CA TRP A 96 -0.94 -7.44 -16.01
C TRP A 96 -2.03 -6.56 -16.61
N PHE A 97 -2.08 -5.29 -16.23
CA PHE A 97 -3.09 -4.32 -16.63
C PHE A 97 -2.40 -3.05 -17.15
N PRO A 98 -2.12 -2.94 -18.47
CA PRO A 98 -1.41 -1.78 -19.02
C PRO A 98 -2.12 -0.45 -18.72
N SER A 99 -3.47 -0.45 -18.77
CA SER A 99 -4.32 0.68 -18.37
C SER A 99 -4.80 0.57 -16.92
N LEU A 100 -3.88 0.38 -15.97
CA LEU A 100 -4.17 0.37 -14.53
C LEU A 100 -4.47 1.78 -14.00
N CYS A 101 -5.50 1.91 -13.17
CA CYS A 101 -5.73 3.04 -12.28
C CYS A 101 -5.71 2.59 -10.82
N VAL A 102 -5.44 3.54 -9.92
CA VAL A 102 -5.50 3.32 -8.47
C VAL A 102 -6.38 4.38 -7.84
N ALA A 103 -7.31 3.94 -6.99
CA ALA A 103 -8.00 4.79 -6.03
C ALA A 103 -7.32 4.63 -4.67
N ALA A 104 -6.63 5.68 -4.22
CA ALA A 104 -6.00 5.71 -2.91
C ALA A 104 -7.01 6.20 -1.85
N PHE A 105 -7.25 5.38 -0.83
CA PHE A 105 -8.09 5.70 0.31
C PHE A 105 -7.22 6.05 1.52
N HIS A 106 -7.72 6.98 2.34
CA HIS A 106 -7.03 7.46 3.55
C HIS A 106 -5.61 7.98 3.27
N ALA A 107 -5.45 8.73 2.17
CA ALA A 107 -4.16 9.27 1.76
C ALA A 107 -3.57 10.24 2.80
N GLU A 108 -4.41 10.92 3.56
CA GLU A 108 -4.04 11.77 4.70
C GLU A 108 -3.35 10.97 5.82
N LEU A 109 -3.65 9.68 5.98
CA LEU A 109 -3.02 8.80 6.96
C LEU A 109 -1.63 8.29 6.51
N ASP A 110 -1.21 8.63 5.29
CA ASP A 110 0.17 8.44 4.79
C ASP A 110 1.11 9.61 5.09
N ALA A 111 0.57 10.74 5.55
CA ALA A 111 1.39 11.78 6.14
C ALA A 111 2.10 11.22 7.38
N VAL A 112 3.36 11.61 7.57
CA VAL A 112 4.14 11.19 8.73
C VAL A 112 4.46 12.38 9.62
N ASP A 113 4.36 12.20 10.94
CA ASP A 113 5.03 13.07 11.88
C ASP A 113 6.56 12.89 11.73
N ARG A 114 7.26 13.94 11.27
CA ARG A 114 8.71 13.90 11.03
C ARG A 114 9.53 13.88 12.32
N GLU A 115 9.00 14.40 13.43
CA GLU A 115 9.69 14.36 14.71
C GLU A 115 9.66 12.94 15.26
N ALA A 116 8.52 12.28 15.12
CA ALA A 116 8.31 10.94 15.64
C ALA A 116 8.79 9.83 14.70
N CYS A 117 8.86 10.09 13.39
CA CYS A 117 9.36 9.18 12.37
C CYS A 117 10.40 9.86 11.47
N PRO A 118 11.58 10.20 12.00
CA PRO A 118 12.60 10.98 11.27
C PRO A 118 13.19 10.26 10.06
N GLN A 119 13.07 8.93 10.02
CA GLN A 119 13.55 8.09 8.91
C GLN A 119 12.50 7.89 7.82
N SER A 120 11.28 8.44 7.98
CA SER A 120 10.17 8.27 7.03
C SER A 120 9.96 9.53 6.20
N GLU A 121 9.76 9.36 4.90
CA GLU A 121 9.40 10.45 3.99
C GLU A 121 7.89 10.73 4.02
N GLN A 122 7.51 11.98 3.77
CA GLN A 122 6.11 12.39 3.66
C GLN A 122 5.45 11.71 2.47
N TYR A 123 4.29 11.09 2.70
CA TYR A 123 3.49 10.44 1.66
C TYR A 123 4.27 9.39 0.85
N ALA A 124 5.24 8.71 1.48
CA ALA A 124 6.13 7.78 0.81
C ALA A 124 5.37 6.66 0.08
N ARG A 125 4.27 6.17 0.66
CA ARG A 125 3.49 5.07 0.09
C ARG A 125 2.65 5.57 -1.10
N LEU A 126 2.02 6.72 -0.98
CA LEU A 126 1.30 7.36 -2.09
C LEU A 126 2.25 7.70 -3.26
N LEU A 127 3.46 8.18 -2.96
CA LEU A 127 4.49 8.43 -3.97
C LEU A 127 4.94 7.14 -4.66
N SER A 128 5.06 6.03 -3.93
CA SER A 128 5.33 4.71 -4.51
C SER A 128 4.22 4.24 -5.45
N VAL A 129 2.94 4.47 -5.10
CA VAL A 129 1.82 4.18 -6.00
C VAL A 129 1.96 4.97 -7.29
N ARG A 130 2.19 6.28 -7.20
CA ARG A 130 2.37 7.14 -8.36
C ARG A 130 3.55 6.70 -9.21
N ARG A 131 4.70 6.41 -8.60
CA ARG A 131 5.89 5.92 -9.31
C ARG A 131 5.59 4.60 -10.06
N GLY A 132 4.86 3.67 -9.44
CA GLY A 132 4.45 2.43 -10.10
C GLY A 132 3.54 2.69 -11.31
N LEU A 133 2.58 3.61 -11.19
CA LEU A 133 1.70 4.00 -12.28
C LEU A 133 2.42 4.74 -13.42
N ASP A 134 3.44 5.54 -13.11
CA ASP A 134 4.23 6.29 -14.10
C ASP A 134 5.30 5.42 -14.79
N SER A 135 5.57 4.21 -14.27
CA SER A 135 6.65 3.34 -14.77
C SER A 135 6.30 2.66 -16.10
N SER A 136 7.19 2.70 -17.09
CA SER A 136 7.03 1.96 -18.36
C SER A 136 7.32 0.46 -18.16
N VAL A 137 6.32 -0.30 -17.73
CA VAL A 137 6.43 -1.76 -17.54
C VAL A 137 6.16 -2.53 -18.83
N HIS A 138 5.29 -1.98 -19.67
CA HIS A 138 5.15 -2.37 -21.07
C HIS A 138 5.97 -1.39 -21.90
N GLY A 139 6.56 -1.82 -23.01
CA GLY A 139 7.41 -0.99 -23.88
C GLY A 139 6.65 0.15 -24.58
N GLU A 140 6.01 1.02 -23.81
CA GLU A 140 5.27 2.18 -24.27
C GLU A 140 6.28 3.23 -24.72
N SER A 141 6.31 3.44 -26.03
CA SER A 141 6.93 4.61 -26.64
C SER A 141 6.29 5.85 -26.03
N HIS A 142 7.11 6.62 -25.32
CA HIS A 142 6.76 7.93 -24.81
C HIS A 142 6.02 8.74 -25.88
N TRP A 143 4.72 8.95 -25.69
CA TRP A 143 4.10 10.16 -26.23
C TRP A 143 4.81 11.32 -25.53
N ARG A 144 5.74 11.94 -26.27
CA ARG A 144 6.26 13.27 -25.96
C ARG A 144 5.07 14.15 -25.61
N ARG A 145 4.92 14.50 -24.33
CA ARG A 145 4.22 15.75 -24.01
C ARG A 145 5.10 16.84 -24.58
N ASN A 146 4.72 17.36 -25.74
CA ASN A 146 5.12 18.69 -26.14
C ASN A 146 4.65 19.62 -25.03
N ALA A 147 5.55 19.96 -24.12
CA ALA A 147 5.53 21.27 -23.51
C ALA A 147 5.90 22.25 -24.64
N ALA A 148 4.89 22.62 -25.41
CA ALA A 148 4.93 23.77 -26.29
C ALA A 148 3.91 24.75 -25.73
N ASP A 149 4.43 25.74 -25.02
CA ASP A 149 4.03 27.14 -25.07
C ASP A 149 2.51 27.41 -25.03
N GLY A 150 1.98 27.51 -23.81
CA GLY A 150 0.82 28.35 -23.53
C GLY A 150 1.30 29.68 -22.97
N ALA A 151 1.34 30.68 -23.85
CA ALA A 151 1.55 32.10 -23.55
C ALA A 151 0.46 32.66 -22.62
#